data_AF-A0A949B6S9-F1
#
_entry.id   AF-A0A949B6S9-F1
#
_cell.length_a   1.000
_cell.length_b   1.000
_cell.length_c   1.000
_cell.angle_alpha   90.00
_cell.angle_beta   90.00
_cell.angle_gamma   90.00
#
_symmetry.space_group_name_H-M   'P 1'
#
loop_
_entity.id
_entity.type
_entity.pdbx_description
1 polymer ?
#
loop_
_entity_poly.entity_id
_entity_poly.type
_entity_poly.pdbx_seq_one_letter_code
_entity_poly.pdbx_strand_id
1 'polypeptide(L)'
;MEQICNDLTMEQQELDAVVANLDEAGWETMTPSKGWDIKEQIRHLAYFENRAKLAASNPEAFKQWFEEMLQDPNTMTRHMETTGKDLTAGGTLKWWREERRALLEVLAEMDRKKRLPWYGPALSAMSFATARLMETWAHGQDIVDALGIRRKPTERLRHIAHLGVSTLGWSYTNRKMEVPDTPVRVELTGPSGDMWSWWPEEAKDMVKGLAEDFCLVVVQRRHVADTDLIINGETAQQWMSIAQAYAGPPTEGRKPGMFLKSKQ
;
A
#
# COMPACT_ATOMS: atom_id res chain seq x y z
N MET A 1 -12.59 -5.26 14.00
CA MET A 1 -11.25 -4.65 14.09
C MET A 1 -10.20 -5.72 14.29
N GLU A 2 -10.39 -6.60 15.27
CA GLU A 2 -9.49 -7.74 15.56
C GLU A 2 -8.83 -8.39 14.33
N GLN A 3 -9.60 -8.94 13.38
CA GLN A 3 -9.05 -9.61 12.19
C GLN A 3 -8.06 -8.73 11.40
N ILE A 4 -8.43 -7.48 11.07
CA ILE A 4 -7.56 -6.61 10.27
C ILE A 4 -6.32 -6.17 11.05
N CYS A 5 -6.42 -5.98 12.37
CA CYS A 5 -5.26 -5.69 13.22
C CYS A 5 -4.30 -6.89 13.32
N ASN A 6 -4.84 -8.11 13.43
CA ASN A 6 -4.05 -9.34 13.43
C ASN A 6 -3.34 -9.52 12.08
N ASP A 7 -4.05 -9.33 10.97
CA ASP A 7 -3.46 -9.42 9.63
C ASP A 7 -2.37 -8.36 9.42
N LEU A 8 -2.59 -7.11 9.85
CA LEU A 8 -1.58 -6.05 9.83
C LEU A 8 -0.35 -6.42 10.68
N THR A 9 -0.57 -7.00 11.86
CA THR A 9 0.52 -7.44 12.74
C THR A 9 1.38 -8.51 12.07
N MET A 10 0.74 -9.53 11.49
CA MET A 10 1.45 -10.62 10.78
C MET A 10 2.21 -10.10 9.56
N GLU A 11 1.60 -9.19 8.81
CA GLU A 11 2.21 -8.53 7.66
C GLU A 11 3.48 -7.74 8.05
N GLN A 12 3.40 -6.99 9.15
CA GLN A 12 4.53 -6.25 9.70
C GLN A 12 5.62 -7.16 10.28
N GLN A 13 5.25 -8.28 10.91
CA GLN A 13 6.20 -9.25 11.44
C GLN A 13 6.98 -9.98 10.33
N GLU A 14 6.33 -10.34 9.24
CA GLU A 14 7.01 -10.93 8.07
C GLU A 14 8.04 -9.97 7.48
N LEU A 15 7.69 -8.70 7.31
CA LEU A 15 8.64 -7.69 6.83
C LEU A 15 9.78 -7.44 7.84
N ASP A 16 9.48 -7.41 9.13
CA ASP A 16 10.49 -7.30 10.19
C ASP A 16 11.55 -8.41 10.10
N ALA A 17 11.12 -9.66 9.95
CA ALA A 17 12.01 -10.81 9.86
C ALA A 17 12.96 -10.72 8.64
N VAL A 18 12.52 -10.10 7.54
CA VAL A 18 13.37 -9.86 6.37
C VAL A 18 14.47 -8.86 6.70
N VAL A 19 14.12 -7.70 7.26
CA VAL A 19 15.09 -6.59 7.45
C VAL A 19 15.94 -6.72 8.72
N ALA A 20 15.47 -7.46 9.73
CA ALA A 20 16.17 -7.62 11.00
C ALA A 20 17.51 -8.35 10.90
N ASN A 21 17.72 -9.13 9.83
CA ASN A 21 18.92 -9.92 9.61
C ASN A 21 19.89 -9.28 8.60
N LEU A 22 19.56 -8.10 8.06
CA LEU A 22 20.43 -7.39 7.13
C LEU A 22 21.58 -6.71 7.87
N ASP A 23 22.76 -6.75 7.27
CA ASP A 23 23.89 -5.91 7.65
C ASP A 23 23.75 -4.48 7.07
N GLU A 24 24.70 -3.60 7.37
CA GLU A 24 24.66 -2.20 6.91
C GLU A 24 24.56 -2.09 5.38
N ALA A 25 25.33 -2.90 4.65
CA ALA A 25 25.28 -2.94 3.19
C ALA A 25 23.92 -3.43 2.66
N GLY A 26 23.30 -4.39 3.33
CA GLY A 26 21.93 -4.81 3.04
C GLY A 26 20.95 -3.66 3.18
N TRP A 27 21.03 -2.86 4.26
CA TRP A 27 20.15 -1.71 4.47
C TRP A 27 20.34 -0.58 3.43
N GLU A 28 21.54 -0.44 2.87
CA GLU A 28 21.87 0.52 1.79
C GLU A 28 21.55 0.00 0.38
N THR A 29 21.00 -1.21 0.25
CA THR A 29 20.63 -1.77 -1.05
C THR A 29 19.50 -0.96 -1.68
N MET A 30 19.74 -0.44 -2.88
CA MET A 30 18.75 0.33 -3.64
C MET A 30 17.57 -0.55 -4.05
N THR A 31 16.36 -0.05 -3.80
CA THR A 31 15.13 -0.73 -4.21
C THR A 31 14.68 -0.31 -5.61
N PRO A 32 13.71 -1.01 -6.22
CA PRO A 32 13.13 -0.54 -7.47
C PRO A 32 12.51 0.87 -7.36
N SER A 33 12.12 1.31 -6.16
CA SER A 33 11.65 2.67 -5.91
C SER A 33 12.81 3.67 -6.03
N LYS A 34 12.69 4.57 -7.03
CA LYS A 34 13.78 5.43 -7.46
C LYS A 34 14.30 6.29 -6.31
N GLY A 35 15.59 6.13 -6.02
CA GLY A 35 16.29 6.91 -5.00
C GLY A 35 16.08 6.43 -3.57
N TRP A 36 15.40 5.29 -3.36
CA TRP A 36 15.15 4.73 -2.03
C TRP A 36 15.87 3.40 -1.87
N ASP A 37 16.74 3.34 -0.87
CA ASP A 37 17.27 2.08 -0.34
C ASP A 37 16.29 1.42 0.64
N ILE A 38 16.66 0.26 1.19
CA ILE A 38 15.83 -0.46 2.17
C ILE A 38 15.58 0.39 3.43
N LYS A 39 16.57 1.16 3.88
CA LYS A 39 16.42 2.06 5.03
C LYS A 39 15.35 3.12 4.77
N GLU A 40 15.33 3.73 3.61
CA GLU A 40 14.32 4.71 3.19
C GLU A 40 12.91 4.12 3.17
N GLN A 41 12.77 2.86 2.71
CA GLN A 41 11.48 2.16 2.73
C GLN A 41 10.95 1.96 4.16
N ILE A 42 11.78 1.50 5.10
CA ILE A 42 11.36 1.29 6.50
C ILE A 42 11.17 2.63 7.22
N ARG A 43 12.01 3.64 6.93
CA ARG A 43 11.86 5.00 7.48
C ARG A 43 10.53 5.61 7.07
N HIS A 44 10.14 5.44 5.81
CA HIS A 44 8.84 5.87 5.31
C HIS A 44 7.70 5.21 6.08
N LEU A 45 7.74 3.89 6.26
CA LEU A 45 6.74 3.19 7.05
C LEU A 45 6.68 3.74 8.49
N ALA A 46 7.82 3.89 9.17
CA ALA A 46 7.88 4.44 10.53
C ALA A 46 7.25 5.84 10.63
N TYR A 47 7.59 6.71 9.67
CA TYR A 47 7.02 8.05 9.58
C TYR A 47 5.50 8.01 9.47
N PHE A 48 4.96 7.22 8.54
CA PHE A 48 3.52 7.16 8.34
C PHE A 48 2.79 6.38 9.43
N GLU A 49 3.42 5.42 10.13
CA GLU A 49 2.83 4.83 11.34
C GLU A 49 2.71 5.88 12.46
N ASN A 50 3.72 6.74 12.62
CA ASN A 50 3.68 7.83 13.59
C ASN A 50 2.54 8.83 13.29
N ARG A 51 2.38 9.23 12.01
CA ARG A 51 1.29 10.10 11.57
C ARG A 51 -0.07 9.42 11.67
N ALA A 52 -0.13 8.14 11.33
CA ALA A 52 -1.33 7.32 11.44
C ALA A 52 -1.82 7.20 12.89
N LYS A 53 -0.87 7.00 13.82
CA LYS A 53 -1.16 6.99 15.26
C LYS A 53 -1.72 8.33 15.71
N LEU A 54 -1.15 9.45 15.28
CA LEU A 54 -1.67 10.78 15.60
C LEU A 54 -3.09 10.99 15.07
N ALA A 55 -3.35 10.63 13.81
CA ALA A 55 -4.68 10.70 13.22
C ALA A 55 -5.73 9.87 13.97
N ALA A 56 -5.32 8.72 14.51
CA ALA A 56 -6.19 7.84 15.27
C ALA A 56 -6.42 8.32 16.72
N SER A 57 -5.35 8.68 17.44
CA SER A 57 -5.41 8.99 18.88
C SER A 57 -5.82 10.44 19.17
N ASN A 58 -5.46 11.38 18.29
CA ASN A 58 -5.78 12.80 18.44
C ASN A 58 -6.06 13.43 17.06
N PRO A 59 -7.28 13.20 16.50
CA PRO A 59 -7.68 13.70 15.19
C PRO A 59 -7.53 15.22 15.02
N GLU A 60 -7.78 15.99 16.08
CA GLU A 60 -7.64 17.45 16.09
C GLU A 60 -6.19 17.86 15.92
N ALA A 61 -5.26 17.27 16.68
CA ALA A 61 -3.83 17.54 16.54
C ALA A 61 -3.30 17.11 15.17
N PHE A 62 -3.81 16.01 14.59
CA PHE A 62 -3.45 15.62 13.23
C PHE A 62 -3.89 16.68 12.20
N LYS A 63 -5.13 17.20 12.31
CA LYS A 63 -5.63 18.23 11.40
C LYS A 63 -4.82 19.52 11.49
N GLN A 64 -4.53 19.99 12.70
CA GLN A 64 -3.68 21.18 12.91
C GLN A 64 -2.31 21.00 12.28
N TRP A 65 -1.65 19.88 12.59
CA TRP A 65 -0.37 19.54 11.98
C TRP A 65 -0.46 19.48 10.44
N PHE A 66 -1.51 18.87 9.90
CA PHE A 66 -1.67 18.75 8.45
C PHE A 66 -1.92 20.09 7.76
N GLU A 67 -2.73 20.96 8.37
CA GLU A 67 -2.94 22.34 7.91
C GLU A 67 -1.64 23.14 7.88
N GLU A 68 -0.78 23.00 8.89
CA GLU A 68 0.56 23.61 8.90
C GLU A 68 1.44 23.08 7.77
N MET A 69 1.42 21.77 7.50
CA MET A 69 2.20 21.17 6.40
C MET A 69 1.72 21.61 5.01
N LEU A 70 0.45 21.99 4.86
CA LEU A 70 -0.12 22.47 3.60
C LEU A 70 0.19 23.95 3.30
N GLN A 71 0.69 24.71 4.26
CA GLN A 71 1.01 26.13 4.05
C GLN A 71 2.14 26.35 3.03
N ASP A 72 3.09 25.40 2.94
CA ASP A 72 4.14 25.38 1.92
C ASP A 72 4.31 23.93 1.42
N PRO A 73 4.10 23.67 0.11
CA PRO A 73 4.30 22.34 -0.49
C PRO A 73 5.69 21.72 -0.22
N ASN A 74 6.71 22.55 0.02
CA ASN A 74 8.05 22.06 0.35
C ASN A 74 8.21 21.63 1.81
N THR A 75 7.35 22.10 2.71
CA THR A 75 7.44 21.79 4.15
C THR A 75 7.16 20.32 4.40
N MET A 76 6.08 19.78 3.84
CA MET A 76 5.76 18.35 3.96
C MET A 76 6.88 17.48 3.38
N THR A 77 7.33 17.79 2.17
CA THR A 77 8.43 17.07 1.49
C THR A 77 9.71 17.08 2.33
N ARG A 78 10.14 18.27 2.78
CA ARG A 78 11.33 18.42 3.63
C ARG A 78 11.18 17.65 4.93
N HIS A 79 10.02 17.75 5.59
CA HIS A 79 9.77 17.05 6.84
C HIS A 79 9.85 15.53 6.66
N MET A 80 9.31 14.99 5.57
CA MET A 80 9.43 13.57 5.23
C MET A 80 10.89 13.18 4.94
N GLU A 81 11.65 14.02 4.21
CA GLU A 81 13.03 13.75 3.84
C GLU A 81 14.01 13.81 5.02
N THR A 82 13.74 14.64 6.03
CA THR A 82 14.67 14.84 7.17
C THR A 82 14.33 13.99 8.39
N THR A 83 13.07 13.66 8.63
CA THR A 83 12.66 12.96 9.85
C THR A 83 13.25 11.55 9.90
N GLY A 84 14.08 11.28 10.91
CA GLY A 84 14.72 9.99 11.10
C GLY A 84 15.82 9.66 10.07
N LYS A 85 16.27 10.64 9.27
CA LYS A 85 17.31 10.45 8.25
C LYS A 85 18.64 10.00 8.83
N ASP A 86 19.04 10.60 9.95
CA ASP A 86 20.33 10.36 10.61
C ASP A 86 20.33 9.12 11.52
N LEU A 87 19.20 8.40 11.62
CA LEU A 87 19.15 7.14 12.37
C LEU A 87 20.02 6.07 11.69
N THR A 88 20.67 5.23 12.48
CA THR A 88 21.29 3.99 11.95
C THR A 88 20.22 3.02 11.48
N ALA A 89 20.58 1.99 10.71
CA ALA A 89 19.68 0.90 10.33
C ALA A 89 18.91 0.33 11.54
N GLY A 90 19.63 -0.01 12.62
CA GLY A 90 19.04 -0.47 13.87
C GLY A 90 18.13 0.57 14.54
N GLY A 91 18.48 1.85 14.47
CA GLY A 91 17.65 2.96 14.94
C GLY A 91 16.35 3.11 14.15
N THR A 92 16.41 3.02 12.82
CA THR A 92 15.25 3.06 11.92
C THR A 92 14.32 1.87 12.15
N LEU A 93 14.86 0.65 12.27
CA LEU A 93 14.07 -0.54 12.58
C LEU A 93 13.40 -0.44 13.96
N LYS A 94 14.11 0.04 14.98
CA LYS A 94 13.56 0.28 16.31
C LYS A 94 12.40 1.29 16.26
N TRP A 95 12.60 2.40 15.57
CA TRP A 95 11.58 3.43 15.42
C TRP A 95 10.32 2.88 14.74
N TRP A 96 10.46 2.15 13.63
CA TRP A 96 9.33 1.51 12.97
C TRP A 96 8.57 0.52 13.89
N ARG A 97 9.30 -0.31 14.64
CA ARG A 97 8.71 -1.26 15.61
C ARG A 97 7.92 -0.56 16.71
N GLU A 98 8.40 0.58 17.20
CA GLU A 98 7.71 1.36 18.23
C GLU A 98 6.43 1.98 17.69
N GLU A 99 6.48 2.62 16.52
CA GLU A 99 5.34 3.31 15.93
C GLU A 99 4.23 2.36 15.48
N ARG A 100 4.59 1.24 14.84
CA ARG A 100 3.59 0.26 14.40
C ARG A 100 2.85 -0.40 15.57
N ARG A 101 3.56 -0.68 16.68
CA ARG A 101 2.96 -1.22 17.91
C ARG A 101 2.01 -0.20 18.52
N ALA A 102 2.45 1.05 18.67
CA ALA A 102 1.64 2.11 19.24
C ALA A 102 0.38 2.41 18.40
N LEU A 103 0.47 2.32 17.07
CA LEU A 103 -0.71 2.42 16.21
C LEU A 103 -1.68 1.25 16.43
N LEU A 104 -1.18 0.01 16.46
CA LEU A 104 -2.01 -1.17 16.65
C LEU A 104 -2.77 -1.15 17.98
N GLU A 105 -2.12 -0.71 19.06
CA GLU A 105 -2.75 -0.50 20.37
C GLU A 105 -3.96 0.45 20.28
N VAL A 106 -3.84 1.53 19.52
CA VAL A 106 -4.94 2.49 19.33
C VAL A 106 -6.03 1.90 18.44
N LEU A 107 -5.68 1.25 17.32
CA LEU A 107 -6.66 0.71 16.37
C LEU A 107 -7.45 -0.48 16.91
N ALA A 108 -6.86 -1.31 17.77
CA ALA A 108 -7.50 -2.50 18.33
C ALA A 108 -8.79 -2.16 19.10
N GLU A 109 -8.78 -1.04 19.83
CA GLU A 109 -9.89 -0.59 20.68
C GLU A 109 -10.93 0.28 19.94
N MET A 110 -10.72 0.56 18.65
CA MET A 110 -11.60 1.47 17.91
C MET A 110 -12.88 0.80 17.37
N ASP A 111 -13.96 1.58 17.30
CA ASP A 111 -15.09 1.23 16.44
C ASP A 111 -14.64 1.22 14.97
N ARG A 112 -14.86 0.09 14.30
CA ARG A 112 -14.52 -0.12 12.88
C ARG A 112 -15.08 0.95 11.94
N LYS A 113 -16.20 1.59 12.28
CA LYS A 113 -16.87 2.62 11.47
C LYS A 113 -16.41 4.05 11.79
N LYS A 114 -15.67 4.27 12.88
CA LYS A 114 -15.16 5.59 13.26
C LYS A 114 -14.40 6.21 12.09
N ARG A 115 -14.69 7.47 11.75
CA ARG A 115 -14.00 8.18 10.66
C ARG A 115 -12.73 8.85 11.20
N LEU A 116 -11.62 8.59 10.54
CA LEU A 116 -10.30 9.13 10.85
C LEU A 116 -9.88 10.12 9.74
N PRO A 117 -9.34 11.30 10.10
CA PRO A 117 -8.78 12.22 9.12
C PRO A 117 -7.57 11.59 8.45
N TRP A 118 -7.37 11.85 7.16
CA TRP A 118 -6.19 11.38 6.42
C TRP A 118 -5.86 12.32 5.26
N TYR A 119 -4.78 12.05 4.54
CA TYR A 119 -4.29 12.89 3.42
C TYR A 119 -5.27 13.00 2.24
N GLY A 120 -6.25 12.11 2.16
CA GLY A 120 -7.36 12.15 1.21
C GLY A 120 -8.70 12.20 1.94
N PRO A 121 -9.75 11.55 1.39
CA PRO A 121 -11.02 11.41 2.10
C PRO A 121 -10.82 10.75 3.48
N ALA A 122 -11.60 11.20 4.47
CA ALA A 122 -11.59 10.56 5.78
C ALA A 122 -11.97 9.08 5.66
N LEU A 123 -11.17 8.19 6.24
CA LEU A 123 -11.34 6.74 6.16
C LEU A 123 -12.08 6.19 7.37
N SER A 124 -12.79 5.08 7.22
CA SER A 124 -13.22 4.31 8.41
C SER A 124 -11.99 3.70 9.11
N ALA A 125 -12.02 3.46 10.42
CA ALA A 125 -10.92 2.84 11.15
C ALA A 125 -10.50 1.49 10.53
N MET A 126 -11.47 0.73 10.01
CA MET A 126 -11.17 -0.50 9.26
C MET A 126 -10.42 -0.22 7.95
N SER A 127 -10.93 0.69 7.11
CA SER A 127 -10.25 1.07 5.86
C SER A 127 -8.86 1.66 6.11
N PHE A 128 -8.70 2.36 7.23
CA PHE A 128 -7.44 2.93 7.67
C PHE A 128 -6.42 1.84 8.01
N ALA A 129 -6.82 0.83 8.79
CA ALA A 129 -5.98 -0.34 9.07
C ALA A 129 -5.66 -1.13 7.80
N THR A 130 -6.62 -1.30 6.89
CA THR A 130 -6.40 -1.91 5.56
C THR A 130 -5.39 -1.12 4.72
N ALA A 131 -5.44 0.20 4.74
CA ALA A 131 -4.45 1.04 4.05
C ALA A 131 -3.05 0.84 4.65
N ARG A 132 -2.88 0.77 5.98
CA ARG A 132 -1.58 0.49 6.60
C ARG A 132 -1.04 -0.91 6.27
N LEU A 133 -1.92 -1.90 6.15
CA LEU A 133 -1.55 -3.26 5.70
C LEU A 133 -1.03 -3.22 4.27
N MET A 134 -1.77 -2.57 3.37
CA MET A 134 -1.37 -2.38 1.98
C MET A 134 -0.02 -1.66 1.87
N GLU A 135 0.20 -0.60 2.64
CA GLU A 135 1.46 0.15 2.66
C GLU A 135 2.63 -0.75 3.12
N THR A 136 2.45 -1.46 4.23
CA THR A 136 3.47 -2.42 4.72
C THR A 136 3.81 -3.45 3.64
N TRP A 137 2.79 -4.00 2.97
CA TRP A 137 2.98 -5.00 1.92
C TRP A 137 3.69 -4.43 0.69
N ALA A 138 3.29 -3.24 0.22
CA ALA A 138 3.84 -2.60 -0.97
C ALA A 138 5.31 -2.16 -0.79
N HIS A 139 5.66 -1.61 0.37
CA HIS A 139 7.03 -1.27 0.71
C HIS A 139 7.87 -2.53 0.99
N GLY A 140 7.28 -3.54 1.61
CA GLY A 140 7.90 -4.85 1.76
C GLY A 140 8.19 -5.52 0.41
N GLN A 141 7.33 -5.34 -0.59
CA GLN A 141 7.56 -5.87 -1.93
C GLN A 141 8.81 -5.26 -2.57
N ASP A 142 8.98 -3.94 -2.50
CA ASP A 142 10.18 -3.28 -3.03
C ASP A 142 11.46 -3.80 -2.35
N ILE A 143 11.41 -4.09 -1.05
CA ILE A 143 12.53 -4.63 -0.28
C ILE A 143 12.87 -6.06 -0.73
N VAL A 144 11.88 -6.95 -0.82
CA VAL A 144 12.16 -8.33 -1.23
C VAL A 144 12.60 -8.41 -2.70
N ASP A 145 12.11 -7.52 -3.56
CA ASP A 145 12.60 -7.39 -4.94
C ASP A 145 14.07 -6.99 -4.99
N ALA A 146 14.47 -6.01 -4.17
CA ALA A 146 15.86 -5.56 -4.08
C ALA A 146 16.81 -6.67 -3.59
N LEU A 147 16.32 -7.52 -2.70
CA LEU A 147 17.07 -8.65 -2.14
C LEU A 147 16.98 -9.93 -2.99
N GLY A 148 16.20 -9.93 -4.08
CA GLY A 148 15.96 -11.12 -4.89
C GLY A 148 15.20 -12.23 -4.16
N ILE A 149 14.45 -11.90 -3.11
CA ILE A 149 13.70 -12.83 -2.28
C ILE A 149 12.28 -12.97 -2.85
N ARG A 150 11.82 -14.21 -3.06
CA ARG A 150 10.42 -14.45 -3.36
C ARG A 150 9.62 -14.53 -2.06
N ARG A 151 8.70 -13.59 -1.89
CA ARG A 151 7.71 -13.64 -0.82
C ARG A 151 6.59 -14.62 -1.16
N LYS A 152 6.14 -15.41 -0.18
CA LYS A 152 4.96 -16.26 -0.36
C LYS A 152 3.68 -15.41 -0.21
N PRO A 153 2.76 -15.42 -1.18
CA PRO A 153 1.49 -14.71 -1.05
C PRO A 153 0.60 -15.36 0.03
N THR A 154 -0.21 -14.55 0.71
CA THR A 154 -1.09 -14.99 1.81
C THR A 154 -2.50 -14.43 1.63
N GLU A 155 -3.48 -15.01 2.33
CA GLU A 155 -4.89 -14.56 2.28
C GLU A 155 -5.07 -13.08 2.67
N ARG A 156 -4.09 -12.46 3.33
CA ARG A 156 -4.09 -11.02 3.65
C ARG A 156 -4.17 -10.14 2.40
N LEU A 157 -3.76 -10.66 1.22
CA LEU A 157 -3.94 -10.00 -0.07
C LEU A 157 -5.40 -9.65 -0.37
N ARG A 158 -6.37 -10.36 0.19
CA ARG A 158 -7.79 -10.04 0.00
C ARG A 158 -8.15 -8.63 0.46
N HIS A 159 -7.46 -8.12 1.49
CA HIS A 159 -7.62 -6.73 1.95
C HIS A 159 -7.14 -5.72 0.90
N ILE A 160 -5.97 -5.97 0.31
CA ILE A 160 -5.37 -5.12 -0.71
C ILE A 160 -6.19 -5.19 -2.01
N ALA A 161 -6.62 -6.38 -2.42
CA ALA A 161 -7.50 -6.57 -3.56
C ALA A 161 -8.81 -5.79 -3.39
N HIS A 162 -9.47 -5.92 -2.23
CA HIS A 162 -10.69 -5.18 -1.95
C HIS A 162 -10.46 -3.66 -1.98
N LEU A 163 -9.35 -3.18 -1.41
CA LEU A 163 -8.97 -1.78 -1.48
C LEU A 163 -8.79 -1.33 -2.92
N GLY A 164 -8.00 -2.05 -3.73
CA GLY A 164 -7.79 -1.78 -5.15
C GLY A 164 -9.09 -1.64 -5.92
N VAL A 165 -9.99 -2.61 -5.77
CA VAL A 165 -11.34 -2.59 -6.39
C VAL A 165 -12.13 -1.36 -5.94
N SER A 166 -12.16 -1.06 -4.64
CA SER A 166 -12.90 0.10 -4.11
C SER A 166 -12.34 1.45 -4.57
N THR A 167 -11.08 1.48 -5.00
CA THR A 167 -10.36 2.68 -5.48
C THR A 167 -10.37 2.84 -7.00
N LEU A 168 -11.22 2.11 -7.73
CA LEU A 168 -11.41 2.32 -9.17
C LEU A 168 -11.71 3.79 -9.46
N GLY A 169 -12.80 4.33 -8.92
CA GLY A 169 -13.19 5.74 -9.15
C GLY A 169 -12.12 6.73 -8.67
N TRP A 170 -11.44 6.42 -7.56
CA TRP A 170 -10.32 7.22 -7.04
C TRP A 170 -9.18 7.34 -8.07
N SER A 171 -8.86 6.27 -8.80
CA SER A 171 -7.79 6.26 -9.80
C SER A 171 -8.01 7.29 -10.92
N TYR A 172 -9.28 7.53 -11.29
CA TYR A 172 -9.71 8.53 -12.27
C TYR A 172 -9.78 9.94 -11.64
N THR A 173 -10.45 10.07 -10.50
CA THR A 173 -10.62 11.36 -9.81
C THR A 173 -9.27 11.99 -9.47
N ASN A 174 -8.30 11.20 -8.99
CA ASN A 174 -6.97 11.70 -8.66
C ASN A 174 -6.21 12.27 -9.87
N ARG A 175 -6.53 11.79 -11.08
CA ARG A 175 -5.99 12.29 -12.36
C ARG A 175 -6.88 13.34 -13.04
N LYS A 176 -7.92 13.82 -12.36
CA LYS A 176 -8.91 14.76 -12.91
C LYS A 176 -9.60 14.23 -14.18
N MET A 177 -9.77 12.91 -14.24
CA MET A 177 -10.49 12.23 -15.31
C MET A 177 -11.94 11.97 -14.87
N GLU A 178 -12.84 11.87 -15.83
CA GLU A 178 -14.21 11.41 -15.59
C GLU A 178 -14.21 9.95 -15.12
N VAL A 179 -15.02 9.65 -14.10
CA VAL A 179 -15.16 8.29 -13.59
C VAL A 179 -16.15 7.56 -14.50
N PRO A 180 -15.77 6.42 -15.09
CA PRO A 180 -16.67 5.66 -15.96
C PRO A 180 -17.79 5.01 -15.14
N ASP A 181 -19.02 5.05 -15.68
CA ASP A 181 -20.18 4.36 -15.10
C ASP A 181 -20.22 2.86 -15.44
N THR A 182 -19.34 2.40 -16.33
CA THR A 182 -19.28 1.00 -16.76
C THR A 182 -18.67 0.13 -15.67
N PRO A 183 -19.40 -0.87 -15.14
CA PRO A 183 -18.88 -1.76 -14.12
C PRO A 183 -17.76 -2.64 -14.69
N VAL A 184 -16.77 -2.96 -13.85
CA VAL A 184 -15.68 -3.89 -14.18
C VAL A 184 -15.75 -5.08 -13.24
N ARG A 185 -16.03 -6.27 -13.78
CA ARG A 185 -15.97 -7.54 -13.04
C ARG A 185 -14.52 -7.83 -12.64
N VAL A 186 -14.29 -8.19 -11.40
CA VAL A 186 -12.95 -8.60 -10.93
C VAL A 186 -13.02 -10.02 -10.40
N GLU A 187 -12.20 -10.94 -10.94
CA GLU A 187 -12.12 -12.35 -10.56
C GLU A 187 -10.68 -12.76 -10.25
N LEU A 188 -10.35 -12.93 -8.98
CA LEU A 188 -9.00 -13.19 -8.53
C LEU A 188 -8.90 -14.56 -7.87
N THR A 189 -7.89 -15.33 -8.24
CA THR A 189 -7.53 -16.56 -7.53
C THR A 189 -6.67 -16.19 -6.33
N GLY A 190 -7.19 -16.45 -5.13
CA GLY A 190 -6.50 -16.26 -3.87
C GLY A 190 -5.35 -17.24 -3.66
N PRO A 191 -4.45 -17.00 -2.69
CA PRO A 191 -3.32 -17.89 -2.41
C PRO A 191 -3.71 -19.31 -1.99
N SER A 192 -4.90 -19.53 -1.42
CA SER A 192 -5.47 -20.85 -1.16
C SER A 192 -5.98 -21.57 -2.42
N GLY A 193 -6.10 -20.87 -3.55
CA GLY A 193 -6.80 -21.33 -4.75
C GLY A 193 -8.27 -20.92 -4.81
N ASP A 194 -8.83 -20.33 -3.74
CA ASP A 194 -10.21 -19.88 -3.72
C ASP A 194 -10.45 -18.71 -4.68
N MET A 195 -11.63 -18.67 -5.30
CA MET A 195 -12.01 -17.58 -6.19
C MET A 195 -12.61 -16.41 -5.41
N TRP A 196 -12.11 -15.20 -5.65
CA TRP A 196 -12.64 -13.96 -5.10
C TRP A 196 -13.23 -13.11 -6.21
N SER A 197 -14.46 -12.63 -6.01
CA SER A 197 -15.16 -11.84 -7.02
C SER A 197 -15.73 -10.54 -6.48
N TRP A 198 -15.66 -9.48 -7.28
CA TRP A 198 -16.32 -8.19 -7.03
C TRP A 198 -17.05 -7.69 -8.27
N TRP A 199 -18.07 -6.85 -8.05
CA TRP A 199 -18.95 -6.28 -9.08
C TRP A 199 -19.80 -7.33 -9.82
N PRO A 200 -20.86 -6.91 -10.55
CA PRO A 200 -21.82 -7.83 -11.17
C PRO A 200 -21.17 -8.79 -12.16
N GLU A 201 -21.67 -10.02 -12.22
CA GLU A 201 -21.13 -11.10 -13.04
C GLU A 201 -21.34 -10.83 -14.55
N GLU A 202 -22.41 -10.10 -14.87
CA GLU A 202 -22.81 -9.70 -16.21
C GLU A 202 -22.04 -8.49 -16.76
N ALA A 203 -21.10 -7.92 -16.00
CA ALA A 203 -20.28 -6.82 -16.49
C ALA A 203 -19.43 -7.26 -17.69
N LYS A 204 -19.45 -6.46 -18.76
CA LYS A 204 -18.72 -6.76 -20.01
C LYS A 204 -17.21 -6.59 -19.86
N ASP A 205 -16.81 -5.63 -19.03
CA ASP A 205 -15.42 -5.34 -18.73
C ASP A 205 -14.97 -6.20 -17.55
N MET A 206 -13.76 -6.76 -17.63
CA MET A 206 -13.28 -7.76 -16.68
C MET A 206 -11.78 -7.63 -16.42
N VAL A 207 -11.36 -7.87 -15.17
CA VAL A 207 -9.99 -8.20 -14.77
C VAL A 207 -9.98 -9.56 -14.10
N LYS A 208 -9.13 -10.48 -14.59
CA LYS A 208 -9.02 -11.84 -14.06
C LYS A 208 -7.56 -12.27 -13.90
N GLY A 209 -7.25 -13.03 -12.85
CA GLY A 209 -5.91 -13.62 -12.68
C GLY A 209 -5.58 -13.96 -11.23
N LEU A 210 -4.29 -13.98 -10.89
CA LEU A 210 -3.85 -14.17 -9.51
C LEU A 210 -4.11 -12.92 -8.68
N ALA A 211 -4.51 -13.10 -7.43
CA ALA A 211 -4.69 -11.99 -6.49
C ALA A 211 -3.39 -11.21 -6.26
N GLU A 212 -2.24 -11.90 -6.24
CA GLU A 212 -0.91 -11.28 -6.09
C GLU A 212 -0.63 -10.28 -7.22
N ASP A 213 -0.79 -10.71 -8.47
CA ASP A 213 -0.59 -9.86 -9.65
C ASP A 213 -1.49 -8.62 -9.61
N PHE A 214 -2.77 -8.79 -9.29
CA PHE A 214 -3.70 -7.66 -9.14
C PHE A 214 -3.24 -6.69 -8.06
N CYS A 215 -2.88 -7.21 -6.88
CA CYS A 215 -2.40 -6.38 -5.77
C CYS A 215 -1.13 -5.61 -6.17
N LEU A 216 -0.17 -6.27 -6.82
CA LEU A 216 1.06 -5.64 -7.31
C LEU A 216 0.78 -4.49 -8.29
N VAL A 217 -0.20 -4.63 -9.18
CA VAL A 217 -0.57 -3.59 -10.14
C VAL A 217 -1.25 -2.42 -9.46
N VAL A 218 -2.26 -2.65 -8.62
CA VAL A 218 -3.05 -1.54 -8.01
C VAL A 218 -2.25 -0.72 -6.99
N VAL A 219 -1.17 -1.27 -6.41
CA VAL A 219 -0.21 -0.53 -5.58
C VAL A 219 1.05 -0.11 -6.34
N GLN A 220 1.04 -0.26 -7.67
CA GLN A 220 2.10 0.17 -8.59
C GLN A 220 3.48 -0.41 -8.28
N ARG A 221 3.53 -1.67 -7.84
CA ARG A 221 4.77 -2.44 -7.66
C ARG A 221 5.07 -3.35 -8.85
N ARG A 222 4.11 -3.54 -9.75
CA ARG A 222 4.33 -4.10 -11.10
C ARG A 222 3.61 -3.28 -12.15
N HIS A 223 4.14 -3.32 -13.37
CA HIS A 223 3.38 -2.91 -14.54
C HIS A 223 2.47 -4.06 -14.96
N VAL A 224 1.28 -3.76 -15.48
CA VAL A 224 0.30 -4.78 -15.89
C VAL A 224 0.86 -5.78 -16.91
N ALA A 225 1.70 -5.32 -17.84
CA ALA A 225 2.38 -6.18 -18.82
C ALA A 225 3.36 -7.21 -18.22
N ASP A 226 3.80 -6.98 -16.97
CA ASP A 226 4.72 -7.86 -16.24
C ASP A 226 3.96 -8.89 -15.39
N THR A 227 2.65 -8.99 -15.57
CA THR A 227 1.75 -9.91 -14.86
C THR A 227 0.98 -10.81 -15.82
N ASP A 228 0.31 -11.83 -15.29
CA ASP A 228 -0.57 -12.71 -16.06
C ASP A 228 -2.06 -12.33 -15.92
N LEU A 229 -2.35 -11.09 -15.55
CA LEU A 229 -3.72 -10.57 -15.55
C LEU A 229 -4.30 -10.57 -16.96
N ILE A 230 -5.48 -11.16 -17.09
CA ILE A 230 -6.34 -11.10 -18.27
C ILE A 230 -7.27 -9.91 -18.07
N ILE A 231 -7.23 -8.96 -19.01
CA ILE A 231 -8.01 -7.72 -18.92
C ILE A 231 -8.79 -7.55 -20.22
N ASN A 232 -10.12 -7.48 -20.09
CA ASN A 232 -11.05 -7.37 -21.20
C ASN A 232 -11.93 -6.12 -21.04
N GLY A 233 -12.18 -5.42 -22.14
CA GLY A 233 -12.99 -4.19 -22.14
C GLY A 233 -12.14 -2.92 -21.95
N GLU A 234 -12.65 -1.79 -22.45
CA GLU A 234 -11.93 -0.52 -22.52
C GLU A 234 -11.76 0.12 -21.13
N THR A 235 -12.78 0.02 -20.28
CA THR A 235 -12.77 0.56 -18.91
C THR A 235 -11.79 -0.20 -18.03
N ALA A 236 -11.76 -1.53 -18.16
CA ALA A 236 -10.80 -2.36 -17.42
C ALA A 236 -9.35 -2.09 -17.85
N GLN A 237 -9.09 -1.97 -19.16
CA GLN A 237 -7.76 -1.64 -19.68
C GLN A 237 -7.29 -0.26 -19.21
N GLN A 238 -8.15 0.75 -19.31
CA GLN A 238 -7.83 2.09 -18.85
C GLN A 238 -7.57 2.10 -17.35
N TRP A 239 -8.46 1.49 -16.55
CA TRP A 239 -8.30 1.44 -15.09
C TRP A 239 -6.98 0.77 -14.69
N MET A 240 -6.66 -0.40 -15.26
CA MET A 240 -5.41 -1.10 -14.93
C MET A 240 -4.15 -0.35 -15.35
N SER A 241 -4.23 0.55 -16.34
CA SER A 241 -3.11 1.42 -16.71
C SER A 241 -2.87 2.59 -15.74
N ILE A 242 -3.87 2.96 -14.93
CA ILE A 242 -3.80 4.12 -14.02
C ILE A 242 -4.06 3.75 -12.55
N ALA A 243 -4.23 2.47 -12.23
CA ALA A 243 -4.66 2.02 -10.92
C ALA A 243 -3.78 2.60 -9.80
N GLN A 244 -4.43 3.09 -8.75
CA GLN A 244 -3.74 3.61 -7.57
C GLN A 244 -4.63 3.38 -6.33
N ALA A 245 -4.21 2.45 -5.47
CA ALA A 245 -4.94 2.09 -4.26
C ALA A 245 -4.56 2.93 -3.02
N TYR A 246 -3.74 3.96 -3.19
CA TYR A 246 -3.22 4.81 -2.11
C TYR A 246 -3.48 6.31 -2.35
N ALA A 247 -3.45 7.07 -1.26
CA ALA A 247 -3.58 8.52 -1.28
C ALA A 247 -2.28 9.19 -1.76
N GLY A 248 -2.39 10.40 -2.33
CA GLY A 248 -1.26 11.14 -2.88
C GLY A 248 -1.44 11.44 -4.37
N PRO A 249 -0.61 12.32 -4.94
CA PRO A 249 -0.73 12.72 -6.34
C PRO A 249 -0.56 11.51 -7.29
N PRO A 250 -1.06 11.61 -8.54
CA PRO A 250 -0.85 10.59 -9.55
C PRO A 250 0.63 10.28 -9.75
N THR A 251 0.92 8.99 -9.89
CA THR A 251 2.26 8.45 -10.16
C THR A 251 2.24 7.63 -11.45
N GLU A 252 3.40 7.52 -12.10
CA GLU A 252 3.57 6.76 -13.36
C GLU A 252 3.73 5.25 -13.13
N GLY A 253 3.93 4.81 -11.89
CA GLY A 253 4.16 3.41 -11.54
C GLY A 253 5.44 2.80 -12.13
N ARG A 254 5.45 1.48 -12.30
CA ARG A 254 6.56 0.73 -12.93
C ARG A 254 6.43 0.76 -14.45
N LYS A 255 7.58 0.73 -15.14
CA LYS A 255 7.63 0.58 -16.60
C LYS A 255 7.47 -0.90 -16.99
N PRO A 256 6.92 -1.19 -18.18
CA PRO A 256 6.87 -2.55 -18.71
C PRO A 256 8.27 -3.15 -18.88
N GLY A 257 8.40 -4.45 -18.65
CA GLY A 257 9.63 -5.22 -18.78
C GLY A 257 10.60 -5.06 -17.61
N MET A 258 10.21 -4.39 -16.52
CA MET A 258 11.06 -4.27 -15.33
C MET A 258 11.12 -5.57 -14.53
N PHE A 259 10.06 -6.38 -14.59
CA PHE A 259 9.97 -7.64 -13.87
C PHE A 259 9.58 -8.78 -14.81
N LEU A 260 10.13 -9.97 -14.54
CA LEU A 260 9.74 -11.18 -15.25
C LEU A 260 8.39 -11.66 -14.72
N LYS A 261 7.54 -12.12 -15.63
CA LYS A 261 6.32 -12.85 -15.28
C LYS A 261 6.66 -14.07 -14.44
N SER A 262 5.84 -14.32 -13.42
CA SER A 262 5.90 -15.58 -12.68
C SER A 262 5.73 -16.73 -13.66
N LYS A 263 6.69 -17.66 -13.73
CA LYS A 263 6.47 -18.89 -14.49
C LYS A 263 5.34 -19.66 -13.80
N GLN A 264 4.23 -19.85 -14.51
CA GLN A 264 3.14 -20.76 -14.10
C GLN A 264 3.65 -22.19 -14.02
#